data_AF-A0A6S7I740-F1
#
_entry.id   AF-A0A6S7I740-F1
#
_cell.length_a   1.000
_cell.length_b   1.000
_cell.length_c   1.000
_cell.angle_alpha   90.00
_cell.angle_beta   90.00
_cell.angle_gamma   90.00
#
_symmetry.space_group_name_H-M   'P 1'
#
loop_
_entity.id
_entity.type
_entity.pdbx_description
1 polymer ?
#
loop_
_entity_poly.entity_id
_entity_poly.type
_entity_poly.pdbx_seq_one_letter_code
_entity_poly.pdbx_strand_id
1 'polypeptide(L)'
;MTKAVENVLTQFKERFGRYPKTAQFNDGKEFYNVGVKTLLKDHDVHYFSTRTFRIAALVERFNRTLKTRIWKYFTENRTKVWVDILPALVRSYNSTTYRTIGMRPADANEKNKEEVWTRICGYPLDSFPKPKFKVGVHVREEIKHKTFEKGYEPTLDNELYVVTAVFMGNPNMGRIS
;
A
#
# COMPACT_ATOMS: atom_id res chain seq x y z
N MET A 1 -15.60 -6.31 6.70
CA MET A 1 -14.23 -5.78 6.64
C MET A 1 -13.35 -6.27 7.80
N THR A 2 -13.73 -6.07 9.06
CA THR A 2 -12.92 -6.44 10.25
C THR A 2 -12.41 -7.89 10.22
N LYS A 3 -13.29 -8.87 10.00
CA LYS A 3 -12.92 -10.29 9.88
C LYS A 3 -11.93 -10.57 8.75
N ALA A 4 -11.98 -9.81 7.65
CA ALA A 4 -11.01 -9.96 6.57
C ALA A 4 -9.62 -9.44 6.99
N VAL A 5 -9.55 -8.31 7.71
CA VAL A 5 -8.29 -7.80 8.27
C VAL A 5 -7.71 -8.79 9.28
N GLU A 6 -8.55 -9.33 10.16
CA GLU A 6 -8.17 -10.34 11.15
C GLU A 6 -7.54 -11.57 10.47
N ASN A 7 -8.20 -12.12 9.44
CA ASN A 7 -7.67 -13.23 8.66
C ASN A 7 -6.29 -12.90 8.05
N VAL A 8 -6.10 -11.69 7.53
CA VAL A 8 -4.81 -11.26 6.98
C VAL A 8 -3.74 -11.18 8.06
N LEU A 9 -4.06 -10.64 9.25
CA LEU A 9 -3.11 -10.58 10.37
C LEU A 9 -2.71 -11.97 10.85
N THR A 10 -3.67 -12.90 10.93
CA THR A 10 -3.41 -14.30 11.29
C THR A 10 -2.48 -14.97 10.27
N GLN A 11 -2.79 -14.89 8.97
CA GLN A 11 -1.94 -15.46 7.92
C GLN A 11 -0.54 -14.83 7.89
N PHE A 12 -0.45 -13.52 8.15
CA PHE A 12 0.84 -12.84 8.24
C PHE A 12 1.66 -13.38 9.43
N LYS A 13 1.04 -13.55 10.60
CA LYS A 13 1.69 -14.12 11.77
C LYS A 13 2.14 -15.56 11.55
N GLU A 14 1.31 -16.39 10.93
CA GLU A 14 1.67 -17.78 10.58
C GLU A 14 2.89 -17.82 9.64
N ARG A 15 2.94 -16.91 8.66
CA ARG A 15 4.03 -16.87 7.68
C ARG A 15 5.33 -16.29 8.23
N PHE A 16 5.25 -15.22 9.04
CA PHE A 16 6.42 -14.43 9.45
C PHE A 16 6.75 -14.54 10.94
N GLY A 17 5.98 -15.30 11.72
CA GLY A 17 6.16 -15.47 13.16
C GLY A 17 5.80 -14.24 14.01
N ARG A 18 5.29 -13.17 13.40
CA ARG A 18 4.95 -11.90 14.06
C ARG A 18 3.85 -11.17 13.30
N TYR A 19 3.16 -10.25 13.97
CA TYR A 19 2.28 -9.29 13.30
C TYR A 19 3.08 -8.24 12.51
N PRO A 20 2.48 -7.61 11.48
CA PRO A 20 3.12 -6.49 10.81
C PRO A 20 3.27 -5.31 11.78
N LYS A 21 4.40 -4.59 11.72
CA LYS A 21 4.59 -3.39 12.55
C LYS A 21 3.70 -2.23 12.09
N THR A 22 3.39 -2.20 10.80
CA THR A 22 2.65 -1.10 10.19
C THR A 22 1.76 -1.60 9.05
N ALA A 23 0.55 -1.05 8.97
CA ALA A 23 -0.41 -1.29 7.91
C ALA A 23 -0.79 0.05 7.23
N GLN A 24 -0.54 0.14 5.93
CA GLN A 24 -0.95 1.28 5.12
C GLN A 24 -2.25 0.97 4.39
N PHE A 25 -3.23 1.87 4.50
CA PHE A 25 -4.50 1.80 3.78
C PHE A 25 -4.65 2.96 2.80
N ASN A 26 -5.62 2.84 1.88
CA ASN A 26 -6.15 3.98 1.15
C ASN A 26 -7.16 4.75 2.04
N ASP A 27 -7.66 5.89 1.56
CA ASP A 27 -8.68 6.70 2.24
C ASP A 27 -10.08 6.04 2.28
N GLY A 28 -10.18 4.72 2.07
CA GLY A 28 -11.43 3.97 2.13
C GLY A 28 -12.00 3.93 3.54
N LYS A 29 -13.23 4.43 3.73
CA LYS A 29 -13.90 4.51 5.04
C LYS A 29 -14.01 3.14 5.74
N GLU A 30 -14.08 2.06 4.97
CA GLU A 30 -14.16 0.69 5.48
C GLU A 30 -12.96 0.26 6.34
N PHE A 31 -11.78 0.83 6.11
CA PHE A 31 -10.57 0.56 6.91
C PHE A 31 -10.47 1.40 8.18
N TYR A 32 -11.30 2.45 8.32
CA TYR A 32 -11.30 3.36 9.47
C TYR A 32 -12.46 3.16 10.45
N ASN A 33 -13.21 2.06 10.28
CA ASN A 33 -14.24 1.69 11.23
C ASN A 33 -13.66 1.29 12.59
N VAL A 34 -14.45 1.43 13.65
CA VAL A 34 -14.02 1.18 15.04
C VAL A 34 -13.47 -0.23 15.23
N GLY A 35 -14.05 -1.24 14.59
CA GLY A 35 -13.61 -2.63 14.69
C GLY A 35 -12.20 -2.85 14.13
N VAL A 36 -11.91 -2.34 12.93
CA VAL A 36 -10.58 -2.45 12.32
C VAL A 36 -9.53 -1.68 13.13
N LYS A 37 -9.88 -0.49 13.61
CA LYS A 37 -8.97 0.32 14.44
C LYS A 37 -8.63 -0.37 15.77
N THR A 38 -9.63 -0.97 16.42
CA THR A 38 -9.46 -1.70 17.68
C THR A 38 -8.59 -2.93 17.45
N LEU A 39 -8.92 -3.73 16.44
CA LEU A 39 -8.15 -4.92 16.06
C LEU A 39 -6.66 -4.63 15.81
N LEU A 40 -6.35 -3.57 15.05
CA LEU A 40 -4.97 -3.21 14.77
C LEU A 40 -4.25 -2.73 16.03
N LYS A 41 -4.94 -1.98 16.90
CA LYS A 41 -4.40 -1.54 18.19
C LYS A 41 -4.10 -2.71 19.13
N ASP A 42 -5.01 -3.68 19.22
CA ASP A 42 -4.87 -4.86 20.09
C ASP A 42 -3.66 -5.73 19.69
N HIS A 43 -3.26 -5.67 18.43
CA HIS A 43 -2.09 -6.37 17.89
C HIS A 43 -0.84 -5.49 17.75
N ASP A 44 -0.84 -4.27 18.31
CA ASP A 44 0.24 -3.29 18.22
C ASP A 44 0.68 -2.99 16.76
N VAL A 45 -0.29 -2.98 15.85
CA VAL A 45 -0.10 -2.64 14.44
C VAL A 45 -0.39 -1.16 14.25
N HIS A 46 0.65 -0.36 14.01
CA HIS A 46 0.46 1.04 13.63
C HIS A 46 -0.24 1.10 12.27
N TYR A 47 -1.23 1.97 12.09
CA TYR A 47 -1.88 2.12 10.79
C TYR A 47 -2.04 3.59 10.41
N PHE A 48 -1.93 3.85 9.11
CA PHE A 48 -2.11 5.17 8.56
C PHE A 48 -2.70 5.10 7.16
N SER A 49 -3.31 6.21 6.75
CA SER A 49 -3.58 6.46 5.33
C SER A 49 -2.38 7.18 4.78
N THR A 50 -1.91 6.78 3.62
CA THR A 50 -1.08 7.70 2.86
C THR A 50 -1.46 7.65 1.41
N ARG A 51 -1.52 8.83 0.81
CA ARG A 51 -1.69 9.06 -0.62
C ARG A 51 -0.38 8.79 -1.39
N THR A 52 0.54 8.01 -0.83
CA THR A 52 1.87 7.85 -1.41
C THR A 52 1.83 6.90 -2.58
N PHE A 53 2.10 7.48 -3.74
CA PHE A 53 2.01 6.84 -5.04
C PHE A 53 2.74 5.50 -5.12
N ARG A 54 3.88 5.35 -4.43
CA ARG A 54 4.75 4.17 -4.55
C ARG A 54 4.15 2.88 -3.98
N ILE A 55 3.66 2.88 -2.74
CA ILE A 55 3.10 1.67 -2.12
C ILE A 55 1.75 1.34 -2.75
N ALA A 56 0.94 2.35 -3.06
CA ALA A 56 -0.29 2.18 -3.83
C ALA A 56 0.00 1.52 -5.20
N ALA A 57 1.05 1.95 -5.90
CA ALA A 57 1.44 1.38 -7.19
C ALA A 57 1.82 -0.12 -7.12
N LEU A 58 2.33 -0.62 -5.98
CA LEU A 58 2.60 -2.05 -5.79
C LEU A 58 1.30 -2.86 -5.73
N VAL A 59 0.34 -2.39 -4.92
CA VAL A 59 -0.98 -3.02 -4.79
C VAL A 59 -1.74 -2.95 -6.11
N GLU A 60 -1.70 -1.82 -6.79
CA GLU A 60 -2.30 -1.65 -8.12
C GLU A 60 -1.67 -2.58 -9.15
N ARG A 61 -0.35 -2.75 -9.13
CA ARG A 61 0.35 -3.69 -10.01
C ARG A 61 -0.10 -5.13 -9.75
N PHE A 62 -0.20 -5.54 -8.48
CA PHE A 62 -0.74 -6.85 -8.11
C PHE A 62 -2.17 -7.03 -8.65
N ASN A 63 -3.06 -6.07 -8.37
CA ASN A 63 -4.45 -6.10 -8.80
C ASN A 63 -4.57 -6.19 -10.32
N ARG A 64 -3.75 -5.44 -11.07
CA ARG A 64 -3.69 -5.51 -12.53
C ARG A 64 -3.28 -6.89 -13.00
N THR A 65 -2.21 -7.47 -12.46
CA THR A 65 -1.76 -8.82 -12.82
C THR A 65 -2.84 -9.87 -12.53
N LEU A 66 -3.48 -9.81 -11.37
CA LEU A 66 -4.53 -10.75 -10.99
C LEU A 66 -5.73 -10.63 -11.94
N LYS A 67 -6.23 -9.41 -12.18
CA LYS A 67 -7.35 -9.15 -13.11
C LYS A 67 -7.03 -9.61 -14.53
N THR A 68 -5.81 -9.37 -15.03
CA THR A 68 -5.39 -9.86 -16.35
C THR A 68 -5.46 -11.38 -16.44
N ARG A 69 -5.03 -12.11 -15.40
CA ARG A 69 -5.10 -13.57 -15.39
C ARG A 69 -6.53 -14.09 -15.30
N ILE A 70 -7.37 -13.46 -14.48
CA ILE A 70 -8.81 -13.76 -14.41
C ILE A 70 -9.47 -13.54 -15.78
N TRP A 71 -9.16 -12.43 -16.45
CA TRP A 71 -9.78 -12.10 -17.74
C TRP A 71 -9.41 -13.09 -18.84
N LYS A 72 -8.16 -13.57 -18.87
CA LYS A 72 -7.75 -14.66 -19.77
C LYS A 72 -8.57 -15.93 -19.53
N TYR A 73 -8.78 -16.29 -18.26
CA TYR A 73 -9.61 -17.45 -17.92
C TYR A 73 -11.06 -17.29 -18.39
N PHE A 74 -11.64 -16.09 -18.24
CA PHE A 74 -12.99 -15.80 -18.73
C PHE A 74 -13.12 -15.98 -20.23
N THR A 75 -12.15 -15.48 -21.01
CA THR A 75 -12.15 -15.61 -22.46
C THR A 75 -12.07 -17.07 -22.89
N GLU A 76 -11.16 -17.84 -22.29
CA GLU A 76 -10.94 -19.25 -22.65
C GLU A 76 -12.13 -20.14 -22.28
N ASN A 77 -12.69 -19.96 -21.08
CA ASN A 77 -13.71 -20.87 -20.52
C ASN A 77 -15.14 -20.35 -20.70
N ARG A 78 -15.32 -19.21 -21.38
CA ARG A 78 -16.61 -18.53 -21.60
C ARG A 78 -17.45 -18.39 -20.32
N THR A 79 -16.78 -18.08 -19.21
CA THR A 79 -17.39 -17.97 -17.88
C THR A 79 -17.02 -16.65 -17.24
N LYS A 80 -17.78 -16.27 -16.21
CA LYS A 80 -17.46 -15.16 -15.29
C LYS A 80 -17.23 -15.65 -13.86
N VAL A 81 -17.31 -16.96 -13.61
CA VAL A 81 -17.02 -17.56 -12.31
C VAL A 81 -15.50 -17.65 -12.15
N TRP A 82 -14.96 -16.97 -11.13
CA TRP A 82 -13.51 -16.92 -10.87
C TRP A 82 -13.12 -17.34 -9.46
N VAL A 83 -14.08 -17.50 -8.55
CA VAL A 83 -13.81 -17.78 -7.14
C VAL A 83 -13.06 -19.09 -6.98
N ASP A 84 -13.46 -20.13 -7.72
CA ASP A 84 -12.87 -21.48 -7.63
C ASP A 84 -11.42 -21.53 -8.15
N ILE A 85 -11.07 -20.66 -9.09
CA ILE A 85 -9.71 -20.60 -9.65
C ILE A 85 -8.79 -19.62 -8.90
N LEU A 86 -9.35 -18.78 -8.03
CA LEU A 86 -8.58 -17.77 -7.31
C LEU A 86 -7.38 -18.37 -6.53
N PRO A 87 -7.52 -19.51 -5.82
CA PRO A 87 -6.37 -20.15 -5.16
C PRO A 87 -5.26 -20.53 -6.14
N ALA A 88 -5.60 -21.02 -7.33
CA ALA A 88 -4.61 -21.38 -8.36
C ALA A 88 -3.90 -20.15 -8.92
N LEU A 89 -4.63 -19.06 -9.15
CA LEU A 89 -4.06 -17.79 -9.63
C LEU A 89 -3.10 -17.17 -8.61
N VAL A 90 -3.46 -17.21 -7.33
CA VAL A 90 -2.61 -16.71 -6.23
C VAL A 90 -1.36 -17.57 -6.08
N ARG A 91 -1.48 -18.91 -6.13
CA ARG A 91 -0.31 -19.80 -6.14
C ARG A 91 0.62 -19.49 -7.30
N SER A 92 0.07 -19.34 -8.51
CA SER A 92 0.84 -18.97 -9.70
C SER A 92 1.51 -17.60 -9.54
N TYR A 93 0.86 -16.62 -8.91
CA TYR A 93 1.46 -15.30 -8.65
C TYR A 93 2.65 -15.44 -7.72
N ASN A 94 2.46 -16.13 -6.60
CA ASN A 94 3.49 -16.32 -5.58
C ASN A 94 4.67 -17.17 -6.07
N SER A 95 4.50 -18.02 -7.09
CA SER A 95 5.57 -18.83 -7.68
C SER A 95 6.26 -18.20 -8.90
N THR A 96 5.79 -17.05 -9.40
CA THR A 96 6.39 -16.37 -10.57
C THR A 96 7.50 -15.42 -10.11
N THR A 97 8.67 -15.46 -10.77
CA THR A 97 9.75 -14.50 -10.52
C THR A 97 9.39 -13.14 -11.12
N TYR A 98 9.48 -12.07 -10.33
CA TYR A 98 9.20 -10.70 -10.79
C TYR A 98 10.45 -9.85 -10.87
N ARG A 99 10.67 -9.17 -11.99
CA ARG A 99 11.80 -8.23 -12.20
C ARG A 99 11.90 -7.16 -11.12
N THR A 100 10.77 -6.67 -10.61
CA THR A 100 10.73 -5.62 -9.56
C THR A 100 11.42 -6.02 -8.26
N ILE A 101 11.31 -7.30 -7.86
CA ILE A 101 11.91 -7.80 -6.61
C ILE A 101 13.05 -8.79 -6.85
N GLY A 102 13.29 -9.19 -8.12
CA GLY A 102 14.34 -10.14 -8.49
C GLY A 102 14.07 -11.60 -8.11
N MET A 103 12.95 -11.91 -7.45
CA MET A 103 12.63 -13.23 -6.91
C MET A 103 11.13 -13.53 -7.00
N ARG A 104 10.72 -14.72 -6.54
CA ARG A 104 9.31 -15.07 -6.39
C ARG A 104 8.78 -14.45 -5.09
N PRO A 105 7.54 -13.93 -5.05
CA PRO A 105 6.97 -13.39 -3.81
C PRO A 105 6.94 -14.44 -2.68
N ALA A 106 6.77 -15.72 -3.02
CA ALA A 106 6.83 -16.81 -2.04
C ALA A 106 8.20 -16.92 -1.34
N ASP A 107 9.30 -16.51 -1.98
CA ASP A 107 10.66 -16.60 -1.43
C ASP A 107 11.02 -15.38 -0.57
N ALA A 108 10.22 -14.32 -0.58
CA ALA A 108 10.45 -13.13 0.25
C ALA A 108 10.23 -13.47 1.74
N ASN A 109 11.24 -13.16 2.55
CA ASN A 109 11.32 -13.47 3.98
C ASN A 109 12.21 -12.45 4.72
N GLU A 110 12.37 -12.62 6.04
CA GLU A 110 13.10 -11.66 6.88
C GLU A 110 14.59 -11.52 6.49
N LYS A 111 15.21 -12.56 5.92
CA LYS A 111 16.64 -12.54 5.53
C LYS A 111 16.91 -11.71 4.28
N ASN A 112 15.95 -11.65 3.35
CA ASN A 112 16.09 -10.92 2.08
C ASN A 112 15.24 -9.63 2.02
N LYS A 113 14.63 -9.23 3.14
CA LYS A 113 13.77 -8.03 3.21
C LYS A 113 14.49 -6.77 2.75
N GLU A 114 15.78 -6.63 3.05
CA GLU A 114 16.57 -5.45 2.68
C GLU A 114 16.82 -5.39 1.18
N GLU A 115 17.15 -6.54 0.56
CA GLU A 115 17.30 -6.61 -0.90
C GLU A 115 15.97 -6.28 -1.60
N VAL A 116 14.88 -6.88 -1.13
CA VAL A 116 13.53 -6.61 -1.66
C VAL A 116 13.19 -5.12 -1.51
N TRP A 117 13.47 -4.54 -0.35
CA TRP A 117 13.23 -3.12 -0.09
C TRP A 117 14.05 -2.23 -1.02
N THR A 118 15.35 -2.46 -1.13
CA THR A 118 16.22 -1.63 -1.98
C THR A 118 15.83 -1.71 -3.45
N ARG A 119 15.37 -2.87 -3.95
CA ARG A 119 14.86 -2.98 -5.32
C ARG A 119 13.54 -2.21 -5.54
N ILE A 120 12.65 -2.21 -4.56
CA ILE A 120 11.36 -1.53 -4.63
C ILE A 120 11.50 -0.02 -4.45
N CYS A 121 12.25 0.40 -3.43
CA CYS A 121 12.34 1.79 -2.99
C CYS A 121 13.53 2.53 -3.61
N GLY A 122 14.58 1.82 -4.03
CA GLY A 122 15.81 2.41 -4.59
C GLY A 122 16.81 2.90 -3.55
N TYR A 123 16.65 2.53 -2.28
CA TYR A 123 17.52 2.95 -1.16
C TYR A 123 17.44 1.97 0.03
N PRO A 124 18.34 2.06 1.03
CA PRO A 124 18.36 1.17 2.20
C PRO A 124 17.12 1.26 3.10
N LEU A 125 16.79 0.19 3.83
CA LEU A 125 15.62 0.15 4.73
C LEU A 125 15.70 1.21 5.85
N ASP A 126 16.90 1.44 6.37
CA ASP A 126 17.14 2.37 7.48
C ASP A 126 17.40 3.81 7.04
N SER A 127 17.42 4.08 5.73
CA SER A 127 17.57 5.45 5.25
C SER A 127 16.19 6.11 5.20
N PHE A 128 15.91 6.96 6.17
CA PHE A 128 14.80 7.89 6.07
C PHE A 128 15.22 9.07 5.19
N PRO A 129 14.46 9.40 4.13
CA PRO A 129 14.70 10.67 3.44
C PRO A 129 14.62 11.81 4.46
N LYS A 130 15.36 12.89 4.24
CA LYS A 130 15.21 14.07 5.11
C LYS A 130 13.80 14.64 4.97
N PRO A 131 13.12 15.05 6.06
CA PRO A 131 11.83 15.71 5.94
C PRO A 131 11.92 16.93 5.05
N LYS A 132 11.01 17.02 4.07
CA LYS A 132 10.94 18.16 3.16
C LYS A 132 10.46 19.43 3.87
N PHE A 133 9.58 19.27 4.86
CA PHE A 133 8.93 20.36 5.57
C PHE A 133 9.30 20.34 7.05
N LYS A 134 9.21 21.51 7.69
CA LYS A 134 9.39 21.71 9.13
C LYS A 134 8.06 22.14 9.75
N VAL A 135 7.90 21.92 11.05
CA VAL A 135 6.75 22.42 11.81
C VAL A 135 6.74 23.96 11.75
N GLY A 136 5.56 24.55 11.55
CA GLY A 136 5.34 25.99 11.44
C GLY A 136 5.45 26.56 10.01
N VAL A 137 5.80 25.73 9.02
CA VAL A 137 5.86 26.17 7.61
C VAL A 137 4.45 26.15 7.00
N HIS A 138 4.11 27.17 6.23
CA HIS A 138 2.86 27.24 5.47
C HIS A 138 2.99 26.45 4.17
N VAL A 139 1.99 25.62 3.87
CA VAL A 139 1.93 24.76 2.68
C VAL A 139 0.54 24.83 2.05
N ARG A 140 0.43 24.45 0.78
CA ARG A 140 -0.84 24.22 0.08
C ARG A 140 -0.92 22.76 -0.32
N GLU A 141 -2.11 22.17 -0.28
CA GLU A 141 -2.32 20.81 -0.77
C GLU A 141 -2.47 20.82 -2.30
N GLU A 142 -2.01 19.76 -2.96
CA GLU A 142 -2.24 19.56 -4.39
C GLU A 142 -3.70 19.16 -4.65
N ILE A 143 -4.36 19.84 -5.59
CA ILE A 143 -5.72 19.51 -5.99
C ILE A 143 -5.70 18.19 -6.77
N LYS A 144 -6.60 17.27 -6.40
CA LYS A 144 -6.77 16.02 -7.14
C LYS A 144 -7.54 16.28 -8.44
N HIS A 145 -6.81 16.47 -9.52
CA HIS A 145 -7.40 16.56 -10.84
C HIS A 145 -7.99 15.21 -11.29
N LYS A 146 -9.20 15.23 -11.87
CA LYS A 146 -9.74 14.07 -12.58
C LYS A 146 -9.08 13.94 -13.95
N THR A 147 -9.14 12.73 -14.52
CA THR A 147 -8.75 12.50 -15.91
C THR A 147 -9.51 13.47 -16.81
N PHE A 148 -8.80 14.16 -17.73
CA PHE A 148 -9.31 15.16 -18.69
C PHE A 148 -9.54 16.60 -18.18
N GLU A 149 -9.02 16.96 -17.00
CA GLU A 149 -9.01 18.37 -16.57
C GLU A 149 -7.99 19.22 -17.35
N LYS A 150 -8.30 20.51 -17.52
CA LYS A 150 -7.56 21.40 -18.40
C LYS A 150 -6.30 21.89 -17.69
N GLY A 151 -5.14 21.82 -18.36
CA GLY A 151 -3.83 22.15 -17.77
C GLY A 151 -3.60 23.61 -17.34
N TYR A 152 -4.60 24.49 -17.50
CA TYR A 152 -4.56 25.86 -16.96
C TYR A 152 -5.30 26.00 -15.61
N GLU A 153 -5.96 24.96 -15.13
CA GLU A 153 -6.62 24.98 -13.81
C GLU A 153 -5.57 24.95 -12.68
N PRO A 154 -5.84 25.63 -11.54
CA PRO A 154 -4.91 25.63 -10.42
C PRO A 154 -4.59 24.22 -9.93
N THR A 155 -3.32 23.93 -9.70
CA THR A 155 -2.84 22.63 -9.19
C THR A 155 -2.76 22.58 -7.67
N LEU A 156 -2.89 23.73 -7.00
CA LEU A 156 -2.79 23.87 -5.55
C LEU A 156 -4.07 24.46 -5.00
N ASP A 157 -4.45 24.00 -3.82
CA ASP A 157 -5.60 24.51 -3.09
C ASP A 157 -5.41 26.00 -2.75
N ASN A 158 -6.53 26.72 -2.68
CA ASN A 158 -6.56 28.12 -2.29
C ASN A 158 -6.26 28.29 -0.79
N GLU A 159 -6.59 27.29 0.03
CA GLU A 159 -6.34 27.30 1.47
C GLU A 159 -4.84 27.15 1.79
N LEU A 160 -4.37 27.96 2.75
CA LEU A 160 -3.04 27.86 3.33
C LEU A 160 -3.14 27.05 4.63
N TYR A 161 -2.35 26.00 4.71
CA TYR A 161 -2.28 25.15 5.90
C TYR A 161 -0.93 25.31 6.60
N VAL A 162 -0.90 25.09 7.91
CA VAL A 162 0.34 25.09 8.69
C VAL A 162 0.75 23.65 9.02
N VAL A 163 2.01 23.31 8.80
CA VAL A 163 2.55 22.02 9.23
C VAL A 163 2.63 21.98 10.75
N THR A 164 1.84 21.13 11.39
CA THR A 164 1.76 20.98 12.86
C THR A 164 2.64 19.86 13.39
N ALA A 165 2.91 18.83 12.58
CA ALA A 165 3.78 17.73 12.95
C ALA A 165 4.51 17.15 11.74
N VAL A 166 5.70 16.61 11.97
CA VAL A 166 6.52 15.91 10.97
C VAL A 166 6.84 14.52 11.51
N PHE A 167 6.41 13.49 10.78
CA PHE A 167 6.66 12.10 11.09
C PHE A 167 7.74 11.56 10.15
N MET A 168 8.84 11.07 10.75
CA MET A 168 9.91 10.40 10.03
C MET A 168 9.39 9.08 9.46
N GLY A 169 9.60 8.85 8.16
CA GLY A 169 9.11 7.65 7.49
C GLY A 169 9.51 7.58 6.02
N ASN A 170 9.13 6.49 5.37
CA ASN A 170 9.17 6.40 3.91
C ASN A 170 7.74 6.41 3.34
N PRO A 171 7.31 7.55 2.78
CA PRO A 171 7.94 8.86 2.85
C PRO A 171 7.62 9.57 4.17
N ASN A 172 8.32 10.68 4.44
CA ASN A 172 8.00 11.53 5.58
C ASN A 172 6.59 12.07 5.42
N MET A 173 5.81 12.00 6.51
CA MET A 173 4.44 12.49 6.55
C MET A 173 4.37 13.79 7.34
N GLY A 174 3.63 14.76 6.83
CA GLY A 174 3.29 15.99 7.56
C GLY A 174 1.84 15.95 8.01
N ARG A 175 1.55 16.44 9.22
CA ARG A 175 0.19 16.82 9.61
C ARG A 175 0.00 18.31 9.35
N ILE A 176 -1.12 18.66 8.74
CA ILE A 176 -1.49 20.04 8.43
C ILE A 176 -2.75 20.42 9.20
N SER A 177 -2.89 21.71 9.54
CA SER A 177 -4.07 22.34 10.14
C SER A 177 -4.40 23.65 9.47
#